data_AF-A0A2E5ETS3-F1
#
_entry.id   AF-A0A2E5ETS3-F1
#
_cell.length_a   1.000
_cell.length_b   1.000
_cell.length_c   1.000
_cell.angle_alpha   90.00
_cell.angle_beta   90.00
_cell.angle_gamma   90.00
#
_symmetry.space_group_name_H-M   'P 1'
#
loop_
_entity.id
_entity.type
_entity.pdbx_description
1 polymer ?
#
loop_
_entity_poly.entity_id
_entity_poly.type
_entity_poly.pdbx_seq_one_letter_code
_entity_poly.pdbx_strand_id
1 'polypeptide(L)'
;MKSSKILRFFLVIAVCGLMEVSRSHGADLTTNGHYDLNVAFSNNVGWTFNWFNFDGGAHIPSGQIDMGMTEAARTTVPASGFSALGAAPGDPVWILPQTQVPDITFLGYRTADIDPNEITALFGTAFIGLKVTEVRGSGPDRGGFFSAYQTGLGAPVFQYTSADGLDNGDIVAPIPLGAHAHFNWAFTKPGEYQVKFEAEGDHKTGVVTNGSGAFTFFVPGGMTNLHLLDSGHVGFYFGFTSNSLELAIGGEVEGIPNAEDNKSRPPEEALFYDQASDIQLTVPATGFDFLGAPGATIWAFPQSADPNTIFLGLNSEGVTNGALQNDSVELRLIDVDGPTNGHFSFFQVDSLGSANLFMNSGDGIDPNVDKHVFGANGHDHYFWAFTKTGRYRVAFQLAATNTSGTPITSRVYETQFGVGALPGFRDDDGNGIDDHWEARHGFTSPADPNADPDNDNKNNLKEYLFDTDPQTSDSIEPVFRITPNAGNSVSLEIDTKEGRQYRLMYSDDLRTWLPGSEKVLGQRTRLPFLDDGNGLISTPPTNRFYRLDISSPQ
;
A
#
# COMPACT_ATOMS: atom_id res chain seq x y z
N MET A 1 10.35 10.75 29.63
CA MET A 1 9.00 10.17 29.81
C MET A 1 8.21 10.50 28.55
N LYS A 2 8.36 9.68 27.50
CA LYS A 2 7.57 9.78 26.27
C LYS A 2 6.26 9.05 26.51
N SER A 3 5.15 9.76 26.36
CA SER A 3 3.80 9.23 26.45
C SER A 3 3.47 8.54 25.11
N SER A 4 3.60 7.22 25.02
CA SER A 4 2.98 6.49 23.90
C SER A 4 1.47 6.55 24.06
N LYS A 5 0.78 7.31 23.21
CA LYS A 5 -0.69 7.37 23.20
C LYS A 5 -1.23 6.09 22.54
N ILE A 6 -1.25 4.98 23.26
CA ILE A 6 -1.95 3.76 22.85
C ILE A 6 -3.39 3.88 23.35
N LEU A 7 -4.34 4.14 22.44
CA LEU A 7 -5.77 4.15 22.76
C LEU A 7 -6.29 2.69 22.78
N ARG A 8 -6.57 2.16 23.97
CA ARG A 8 -7.00 0.76 24.15
C ARG A 8 -8.53 0.67 24.09
N PHE A 9 -9.09 0.03 23.06
CA PHE A 9 -10.53 -0.19 22.95
C PHE A 9 -11.02 -1.49 23.64
N PHE A 10 -12.26 -1.43 24.14
CA PHE A 10 -13.06 -2.55 24.61
C PHE A 10 -14.30 -2.66 23.73
N LEU A 11 -14.41 -3.72 22.94
CA LEU A 11 -15.64 -4.09 22.23
C LEU A 11 -16.30 -5.24 23.00
N VAL A 12 -17.43 -4.99 23.65
CA VAL A 12 -18.27 -6.02 24.26
C VAL A 12 -19.53 -6.15 23.41
N ILE A 13 -19.63 -7.21 22.60
CA ILE A 13 -20.85 -7.50 21.84
C ILE A 13 -21.72 -8.48 22.64
N ALA A 14 -22.89 -8.00 23.05
CA ALA A 14 -24.04 -8.84 23.33
C ALA A 14 -24.81 -9.05 22.02
N VAL A 15 -25.05 -10.30 21.65
CA VAL A 15 -25.77 -10.68 20.43
C VAL A 15 -27.24 -10.25 20.54
N CYS A 16 -27.68 -9.29 19.72
CA CYS A 16 -29.09 -9.01 19.48
C CYS A 16 -29.34 -8.37 18.10
N GLY A 17 -30.11 -9.08 17.25
CA GLY A 17 -31.13 -8.53 16.35
C GLY A 17 -30.73 -7.62 15.18
N LEU A 18 -30.85 -8.16 13.97
CA LEU A 18 -30.80 -7.45 12.67
C LEU A 18 -31.76 -6.25 12.61
N MET A 19 -31.23 -5.08 12.24
CA MET A 19 -31.94 -4.01 11.54
C MET A 19 -31.03 -3.51 10.41
N GLU A 20 -31.50 -3.57 9.17
CA GLU A 20 -30.88 -2.89 8.03
C GLU A 20 -31.17 -1.39 8.17
N VAL A 21 -30.12 -0.62 8.42
CA VAL A 21 -30.11 0.85 8.33
C VAL A 21 -29.28 1.18 7.10
N SER A 22 -29.82 2.02 6.22
CA SER A 22 -29.10 2.59 5.08
C SER A 22 -27.86 3.32 5.57
N ARG A 23 -26.67 2.88 5.17
CA ARG A 23 -25.37 3.34 5.69
C ARG A 23 -24.77 4.41 4.77
N SER A 24 -24.30 5.52 5.33
CA SER A 24 -23.46 6.50 4.65
C SER A 24 -21.99 6.15 4.90
N HIS A 25 -21.48 5.11 4.23
CA HIS A 25 -20.09 4.65 4.35
C HIS A 25 -19.05 5.75 4.05
N GLY A 26 -17.92 5.76 4.74
CA GLY A 26 -16.67 6.19 4.10
C GLY A 26 -16.49 5.34 2.84
N ALA A 27 -16.12 5.97 1.72
CA ALA A 27 -16.34 5.44 0.37
C ALA A 27 -16.14 3.90 0.23
N ASP A 28 -17.17 3.18 -0.25
CA ASP A 28 -17.06 1.75 -0.52
C ASP A 28 -16.09 1.52 -1.69
N LEU A 29 -15.14 0.59 -1.54
CA LEU A 29 -14.22 0.25 -2.61
C LEU A 29 -14.89 -0.67 -3.62
N THR A 30 -15.06 -0.22 -4.87
CA THR A 30 -15.52 -1.07 -5.97
C THR A 30 -14.36 -1.46 -6.87
N THR A 31 -14.21 -2.76 -7.18
CA THR A 31 -13.08 -3.28 -7.98
C THR A 31 -13.51 -3.95 -9.28
N ASN A 32 -14.81 -3.94 -9.58
CA ASN A 32 -15.39 -4.51 -10.80
C ASN A 32 -16.62 -3.70 -11.24
N GLY A 33 -17.18 -4.07 -12.39
CA GLY A 33 -18.40 -3.47 -12.96
C GLY A 33 -18.10 -2.40 -14.00
N HIS A 34 -19.16 -1.75 -14.51
CA HIS A 34 -19.07 -0.69 -15.51
C HIS A 34 -19.57 0.64 -14.93
N TYR A 35 -18.65 1.61 -14.82
CA TYR A 35 -18.91 2.91 -14.24
C TYR A 35 -18.47 4.03 -15.18
N ASP A 36 -19.22 5.13 -15.15
CA ASP A 36 -18.78 6.38 -15.77
C ASP A 36 -18.64 7.49 -14.74
N LEU A 37 -17.63 8.34 -14.95
CA LEU A 37 -17.67 9.72 -14.48
C LEU A 37 -18.81 10.44 -15.20
N ASN A 38 -19.90 10.73 -14.50
CA ASN A 38 -21.03 11.48 -15.05
C ASN A 38 -20.85 12.98 -14.81
N VAL A 39 -21.00 13.75 -15.88
CA VAL A 39 -21.08 15.21 -15.85
C VAL A 39 -22.50 15.62 -16.24
N ALA A 40 -23.17 16.32 -15.33
CA ALA A 40 -24.49 16.89 -15.54
C ALA A 40 -24.47 18.42 -15.36
N PHE A 41 -25.49 19.11 -15.87
CA PHE A 41 -25.66 20.55 -15.71
C PHE A 41 -27.12 20.86 -15.39
N SER A 42 -27.33 21.84 -14.52
CA SER A 42 -28.63 22.49 -14.38
C SER A 42 -28.46 23.99 -14.16
N ASN A 43 -29.35 24.80 -14.74
CA ASN A 43 -29.22 26.26 -14.70
C ASN A 43 -29.15 26.87 -13.28
N ASN A 44 -29.75 26.22 -12.29
CA ASN A 44 -29.80 26.73 -10.91
C ASN A 44 -28.60 26.29 -10.05
N VAL A 45 -27.87 25.26 -10.47
CA VAL A 45 -26.78 24.65 -9.67
C VAL A 45 -25.42 24.83 -10.36
N GLY A 46 -25.36 24.77 -11.70
CA GLY A 46 -24.13 24.68 -12.46
C GLY A 46 -23.77 23.23 -12.81
N TRP A 47 -22.48 22.96 -13.00
CA TRP A 47 -21.95 21.63 -13.27
C TRP A 47 -21.98 20.75 -12.01
N THR A 48 -22.43 19.51 -12.18
CA THR A 48 -22.50 18.51 -11.10
C THR A 48 -21.87 17.20 -11.56
N PHE A 49 -21.27 16.48 -10.61
CA PHE A 49 -20.48 15.28 -10.85
C PHE A 49 -20.95 14.13 -9.95
N ASN A 50 -20.97 12.92 -10.50
CA ASN A 50 -21.26 11.69 -9.76
C ASN A 50 -20.71 10.47 -10.52
N TRP A 51 -20.67 9.32 -9.88
CA TRP A 51 -20.50 8.04 -10.58
C TRP A 51 -21.84 7.58 -11.14
N PHE A 52 -21.86 7.08 -12.38
CA PHE A 52 -23.00 6.36 -12.92
C PHE A 52 -22.66 4.87 -13.02
N ASN A 53 -23.43 4.02 -12.35
CA ASN A 53 -23.27 2.56 -12.41
C ASN A 53 -24.19 1.97 -13.48
N PHE A 54 -23.64 1.34 -14.53
CA PHE A 54 -24.43 0.72 -15.60
C PHE A 54 -25.14 -0.57 -15.18
N ASP A 55 -24.61 -1.29 -14.20
CA ASP A 55 -25.18 -2.57 -13.78
C ASP A 55 -26.50 -2.36 -13.03
N GLY A 56 -26.67 -1.20 -12.39
CA GLY A 56 -27.88 -0.82 -11.62
C GLY A 56 -28.63 0.41 -12.13
N GLY A 57 -28.04 1.21 -13.04
CA GLY A 57 -28.59 2.48 -13.51
C GLY A 57 -28.61 3.59 -12.46
N ALA A 58 -27.73 3.51 -11.45
CA ALA A 58 -27.73 4.41 -10.29
C ALA A 58 -26.73 5.56 -10.42
N HIS A 59 -27.13 6.75 -9.99
CA HIS A 59 -26.24 7.90 -9.75
C HIS A 59 -25.75 7.86 -8.31
N ILE A 60 -24.44 7.70 -8.14
CA ILE A 60 -23.78 7.54 -6.84
C ILE A 60 -22.90 8.76 -6.62
N PRO A 61 -23.08 9.54 -5.53
CA PRO A 61 -22.18 10.64 -5.18
C PRO A 61 -20.71 10.22 -5.24
N SER A 62 -19.83 11.07 -5.74
CA SER A 62 -18.43 10.68 -5.99
C SER A 62 -17.66 10.32 -4.71
N GLY A 63 -18.05 10.86 -3.55
CA GLY A 63 -17.49 10.50 -2.24
C GLY A 63 -18.08 9.25 -1.59
N GLN A 64 -19.08 8.59 -2.21
CA GLN A 64 -19.70 7.38 -1.64
C GLN A 64 -18.99 6.09 -2.07
N ILE A 65 -18.28 6.09 -3.21
CA ILE A 65 -17.49 4.94 -3.66
C ILE A 65 -16.12 5.38 -4.20
N ASP A 66 -15.12 4.56 -3.92
CA ASP A 66 -13.78 4.67 -4.48
C ASP A 66 -13.61 3.63 -5.59
N MET A 67 -12.98 4.04 -6.69
CA MET A 67 -12.69 3.15 -7.80
C MET A 67 -11.40 2.37 -7.52
N GLY A 68 -11.56 1.15 -7.03
CA GLY A 68 -10.46 0.23 -6.74
C GLY A 68 -9.94 -0.48 -7.99
N MET A 69 -8.63 -0.72 -7.99
CA MET A 69 -7.96 -1.62 -8.92
C MET A 69 -7.61 -2.93 -8.24
N THR A 70 -7.52 -4.00 -9.02
CA THR A 70 -6.90 -5.26 -8.59
C THR A 70 -5.53 -5.40 -9.25
N GLU A 71 -4.73 -6.37 -8.80
CA GLU A 71 -3.48 -6.71 -9.49
C GLU A 71 -3.70 -7.19 -10.93
N ALA A 72 -4.92 -7.55 -11.33
CA ALA A 72 -5.24 -7.85 -12.73
C ALA A 72 -5.09 -6.62 -13.65
N ALA A 73 -5.19 -5.41 -13.10
CA ALA A 73 -4.94 -4.17 -13.84
C ALA A 73 -3.44 -3.86 -14.03
N ARG A 74 -2.54 -4.59 -13.33
CA ARG A 74 -1.09 -4.34 -13.40
C ARG A 74 -0.49 -4.87 -14.70
N THR A 75 0.30 -4.03 -15.34
CA THR A 75 1.12 -4.37 -16.50
C THR A 75 2.44 -3.58 -16.45
N THR A 76 3.20 -3.58 -17.55
CA THR A 76 4.47 -2.83 -17.67
C THR A 76 4.39 -1.76 -18.72
N VAL A 77 5.10 -0.65 -18.51
CA VAL A 77 5.20 0.45 -19.47
C VAL A 77 5.86 -0.06 -20.77
N PRO A 78 5.22 0.10 -21.95
CA PRO A 78 5.81 -0.36 -23.20
C PRO A 78 7.11 0.36 -23.57
N ALA A 79 7.95 -0.31 -24.37
CA ALA A 79 9.28 0.18 -24.76
C ALA A 79 9.33 1.57 -25.42
N SER A 80 8.25 2.01 -26.06
CA SER A 80 8.20 3.26 -26.81
C SER A 80 6.79 3.82 -26.91
N GLY A 81 6.66 5.15 -26.99
CA GLY A 81 5.39 5.84 -27.22
C GLY A 81 4.63 6.23 -25.96
N PHE A 82 5.10 5.84 -24.77
CA PHE A 82 4.38 6.02 -23.49
C PHE A 82 5.14 6.89 -22.48
N SER A 83 6.06 7.74 -22.93
CA SER A 83 6.83 8.64 -22.04
C SER A 83 5.96 9.59 -21.21
N ALA A 84 4.77 9.94 -21.72
CA ALA A 84 3.80 10.79 -21.02
C ALA A 84 3.19 10.13 -19.77
N LEU A 85 3.39 8.82 -19.54
CA LEU A 85 3.04 8.19 -18.27
C LEU A 85 3.94 8.67 -17.11
N GLY A 86 5.11 9.24 -17.40
CA GLY A 86 6.08 9.62 -16.36
C GLY A 86 6.79 8.42 -15.69
N ALA A 87 6.73 7.24 -16.30
CA ALA A 87 7.42 6.04 -15.86
C ALA A 87 8.31 5.46 -16.97
N ALA A 88 9.40 4.80 -16.60
CA ALA A 88 10.36 4.24 -17.55
C ALA A 88 9.82 2.97 -18.21
N PRO A 89 10.24 2.63 -19.45
CA PRO A 89 9.94 1.34 -20.06
C PRO A 89 10.25 0.15 -19.14
N GLY A 90 9.28 -0.75 -18.99
CA GLY A 90 9.38 -1.91 -18.09
C GLY A 90 8.88 -1.65 -16.67
N ASP A 91 8.75 -0.39 -16.24
CA ASP A 91 8.19 -0.06 -14.92
C ASP A 91 6.74 -0.55 -14.81
N PRO A 92 6.28 -0.91 -13.61
CA PRO A 92 4.89 -1.29 -13.40
C PRO A 92 3.94 -0.10 -13.60
N VAL A 93 2.78 -0.38 -14.20
CA VAL A 93 1.67 0.56 -14.38
C VAL A 93 0.35 -0.19 -14.21
N TRP A 94 -0.63 0.41 -13.55
CA TRP A 94 -1.98 -0.14 -13.40
C TRP A 94 -2.94 0.60 -14.31
N ILE A 95 -3.72 -0.12 -15.10
CA ILE A 95 -4.57 0.46 -16.15
C ILE A 95 -6.00 -0.06 -16.02
N LEU A 96 -6.98 0.85 -15.91
CA LEU A 96 -8.37 0.54 -16.28
C LEU A 96 -8.48 0.69 -17.80
N PRO A 97 -8.69 -0.39 -18.56
CA PRO A 97 -8.50 -0.39 -20.00
C PRO A 97 -9.67 0.28 -20.75
N GLN A 98 -9.36 0.94 -21.87
CA GLN A 98 -10.35 1.54 -22.77
C GLN A 98 -11.33 0.52 -23.39
N THR A 99 -10.97 -0.76 -23.34
CA THR A 99 -11.80 -1.90 -23.77
C THR A 99 -12.08 -2.76 -22.57
N GLN A 100 -13.32 -3.24 -22.43
CA GLN A 100 -13.71 -4.08 -21.32
C GLN A 100 -12.85 -5.35 -21.23
N VAL A 101 -12.22 -5.55 -20.07
CA VAL A 101 -11.49 -6.76 -19.70
C VAL A 101 -12.21 -7.38 -18.51
N PRO A 102 -12.47 -8.71 -18.50
CA PRO A 102 -13.07 -9.38 -17.35
C PRO A 102 -12.29 -9.11 -16.06
N ASP A 103 -12.99 -8.98 -14.94
CA ASP A 103 -12.43 -8.79 -13.60
C ASP A 103 -11.61 -7.50 -13.38
N ILE A 104 -11.69 -6.55 -14.32
CA ILE A 104 -11.20 -5.18 -14.17
C ILE A 104 -12.38 -4.23 -14.38
N THR A 105 -12.53 -3.24 -13.51
CA THR A 105 -13.52 -2.17 -13.67
C THR A 105 -13.41 -1.55 -15.07
N PHE A 106 -14.52 -1.49 -15.78
CA PHE A 106 -14.62 -0.79 -17.06
C PHE A 106 -15.06 0.65 -16.82
N LEU A 107 -14.17 1.61 -17.08
CA LEU A 107 -14.37 3.01 -16.72
C LEU A 107 -14.46 3.91 -17.95
N GLY A 108 -15.48 4.76 -17.98
CA GLY A 108 -15.65 5.81 -18.98
C GLY A 108 -16.01 7.17 -18.39
N TYR A 109 -16.38 8.09 -19.27
CA TYR A 109 -17.11 9.30 -18.90
C TYR A 109 -18.42 9.36 -19.69
N ARG A 110 -19.38 10.13 -19.16
CA ARG A 110 -20.62 10.47 -19.87
C ARG A 110 -21.07 11.91 -19.62
N THR A 111 -21.81 12.43 -20.60
CA THR A 111 -22.54 13.71 -20.56
C THR A 111 -24.02 13.53 -20.89
N ALA A 112 -24.53 12.30 -20.71
CA ALA A 112 -25.86 11.89 -21.17
C ALA A 112 -27.02 12.31 -20.25
N ASP A 113 -26.70 12.80 -19.04
CA ASP A 113 -27.71 13.19 -18.05
C ASP A 113 -28.02 14.69 -18.07
N ILE A 114 -27.60 15.39 -19.13
CA ILE A 114 -27.92 16.80 -19.33
C ILE A 114 -29.14 16.92 -20.25
N ASP A 115 -30.17 17.66 -19.83
CA ASP A 115 -31.38 17.87 -20.63
C ASP A 115 -31.01 18.55 -21.98
N PRO A 116 -31.25 17.90 -23.13
CA PRO A 116 -30.95 18.47 -24.44
C PRO A 116 -31.65 19.82 -24.70
N ASN A 117 -32.80 20.07 -24.07
CA ASN A 117 -33.51 21.34 -24.18
C ASN A 117 -32.81 22.47 -23.40
N GLU A 118 -32.31 22.19 -22.20
CA GLU A 118 -31.50 23.16 -21.44
C GLU A 118 -30.23 23.50 -22.20
N ILE A 119 -29.58 22.49 -22.78
CA ILE A 119 -28.39 22.68 -23.61
C ILE A 119 -28.64 23.62 -24.78
N THR A 120 -29.66 23.33 -25.58
CA THR A 120 -29.99 24.16 -26.75
C THR A 120 -30.38 25.58 -26.34
N ALA A 121 -31.05 25.72 -25.19
CA ALA A 121 -31.47 27.01 -24.66
C ALA A 121 -30.29 27.84 -24.13
N LEU A 122 -29.31 27.21 -23.48
CA LEU A 122 -28.32 27.88 -22.65
C LEU A 122 -26.91 27.92 -23.25
N PHE A 123 -26.51 26.93 -24.05
CA PHE A 123 -25.16 26.81 -24.59
C PHE A 123 -25.08 27.19 -26.09
N GLY A 124 -23.99 27.83 -26.48
CA GLY A 124 -23.73 28.26 -27.86
C GLY A 124 -23.18 27.14 -28.74
N THR A 125 -22.33 26.29 -28.17
CA THR A 125 -21.80 25.08 -28.78
C THR A 125 -22.28 23.90 -27.95
N ALA A 126 -22.87 22.87 -28.55
CA ALA A 126 -23.41 21.72 -27.81
C ALA A 126 -22.30 20.77 -27.32
N PHE A 127 -21.20 21.34 -26.83
CA PHE A 127 -19.99 20.67 -26.39
C PHE A 127 -19.52 21.26 -25.06
N ILE A 128 -18.79 20.45 -24.31
CA ILE A 128 -18.13 20.87 -23.07
C ILE A 128 -16.64 20.51 -23.14
N GLY A 129 -15.84 21.16 -22.31
CA GLY A 129 -14.50 20.71 -21.95
C GLY A 129 -14.54 20.07 -20.56
N LEU A 130 -13.78 19.00 -20.38
CA LEU A 130 -13.57 18.37 -19.08
C LEU A 130 -12.08 18.44 -18.74
N LYS A 131 -11.73 19.24 -17.73
CA LYS A 131 -10.36 19.53 -17.34
C LYS A 131 -9.99 18.79 -16.06
N VAL A 132 -8.77 18.28 -15.97
CA VAL A 132 -8.18 17.86 -14.69
C VAL A 132 -7.48 19.05 -14.07
N THR A 133 -7.89 19.44 -12.86
CA THR A 133 -7.34 20.61 -12.15
C THR A 133 -6.46 20.24 -10.98
N GLU A 134 -6.58 19.01 -10.48
CA GLU A 134 -5.84 18.54 -9.32
C GLU A 134 -5.71 17.01 -9.34
N VAL A 135 -4.52 16.52 -8.98
CA VAL A 135 -4.26 15.11 -8.67
C VAL A 135 -3.47 15.11 -7.36
N ARG A 136 -4.02 14.51 -6.32
CA ARG A 136 -3.37 14.38 -5.00
C ARG A 136 -3.60 13.00 -4.41
N GLY A 137 -2.81 12.63 -3.42
CA GLY A 137 -3.06 11.48 -2.58
C GLY A 137 -1.82 10.65 -2.26
N SER A 138 -1.99 9.56 -1.51
CA SER A 138 -0.87 8.70 -1.12
C SER A 138 -0.12 8.10 -2.31
N GLY A 139 -0.75 7.92 -3.48
CA GLY A 139 -0.11 7.51 -4.73
C GLY A 139 0.80 8.59 -5.32
N PRO A 140 0.28 9.80 -5.62
CA PRO A 140 1.08 10.95 -6.04
C PRO A 140 2.20 11.33 -5.06
N ASP A 141 1.95 11.26 -3.75
CA ASP A 141 2.94 11.53 -2.71
C ASP A 141 4.12 10.54 -2.73
N ARG A 142 3.91 9.34 -3.30
CA ARG A 142 4.94 8.33 -3.56
C ARG A 142 5.62 8.52 -4.93
N GLY A 143 5.41 9.65 -5.60
CA GLY A 143 5.91 9.95 -6.94
C GLY A 143 5.13 9.25 -8.06
N GLY A 144 3.89 8.87 -7.80
CA GLY A 144 2.97 8.31 -8.79
C GLY A 144 2.35 9.38 -9.68
N PHE A 145 2.03 8.99 -10.91
CA PHE A 145 1.36 9.84 -11.88
C PHE A 145 0.04 9.21 -12.32
N PHE A 146 -0.94 10.07 -12.55
CA PHE A 146 -2.21 9.76 -13.18
C PHE A 146 -2.17 10.15 -14.66
N SER A 147 -2.75 9.34 -15.53
CA SER A 147 -2.96 9.69 -16.94
C SER A 147 -4.26 9.10 -17.46
N ALA A 148 -4.88 9.78 -18.44
CA ALA A 148 -5.91 9.17 -19.28
C ALA A 148 -5.56 9.34 -20.75
N TYR A 149 -5.63 8.25 -21.51
CA TYR A 149 -5.23 8.25 -22.91
C TYR A 149 -5.99 7.22 -23.74
N GLN A 150 -6.01 7.40 -25.05
CA GLN A 150 -6.57 6.45 -26.00
C GLN A 150 -5.48 5.87 -26.88
N THR A 151 -5.65 4.62 -27.27
CA THR A 151 -4.80 3.89 -28.21
C THR A 151 -5.59 3.50 -29.45
N GLY A 152 -4.90 3.47 -30.59
CA GLY A 152 -5.44 3.09 -31.90
C GLY A 152 -4.31 2.60 -32.81
N LEU A 153 -4.44 2.78 -34.13
CA LEU A 153 -3.40 2.36 -35.09
C LEU A 153 -2.12 3.23 -35.06
N GLY A 154 -2.12 4.33 -34.28
CA GLY A 154 -1.00 5.27 -34.15
C GLY A 154 -0.46 5.35 -32.73
N ALA A 155 0.32 6.40 -32.45
CA ALA A 155 0.80 6.70 -31.10
C ALA A 155 -0.38 6.93 -30.13
N PRO A 156 -0.23 6.58 -28.84
CA PRO A 156 -1.25 6.89 -27.84
C PRO A 156 -1.50 8.41 -27.78
N VAL A 157 -2.77 8.77 -27.63
CA VAL A 157 -3.20 10.17 -27.48
C VAL A 157 -3.56 10.38 -26.02
N PHE A 158 -2.69 11.09 -25.30
CA PHE A 158 -2.90 11.47 -23.92
C PHE A 158 -3.80 12.70 -23.85
N GLN A 159 -4.83 12.61 -23.02
CA GLN A 159 -5.74 13.71 -22.73
C GLN A 159 -5.42 14.38 -21.41
N TYR A 160 -4.97 13.57 -20.44
CA TYR A 160 -4.48 14.02 -19.14
C TYR A 160 -3.15 13.35 -18.87
N THR A 161 -2.20 14.08 -18.31
CA THR A 161 -1.10 13.50 -17.57
C THR A 161 -0.66 14.41 -16.45
N SER A 162 -0.49 13.84 -15.25
CA SER A 162 0.08 14.60 -14.13
C SER A 162 1.61 14.55 -14.13
N ALA A 163 2.25 13.89 -15.10
CA ALA A 163 3.70 13.67 -15.14
C ALA A 163 4.51 14.90 -15.55
N ASP A 164 3.94 15.78 -16.37
CA ASP A 164 4.52 17.06 -16.79
C ASP A 164 3.94 18.26 -16.03
N GLY A 165 3.08 18.00 -15.04
CA GLY A 165 2.36 18.99 -14.27
C GLY A 165 1.06 19.42 -14.95
N LEU A 166 0.02 19.70 -14.15
CA LEU A 166 -1.30 20.03 -14.70
C LEU A 166 -1.34 21.46 -15.24
N ASP A 167 -1.77 21.61 -16.50
CA ASP A 167 -1.95 22.93 -17.13
C ASP A 167 -3.28 23.04 -17.91
N ASN A 168 -3.36 23.90 -18.92
CA ASN A 168 -4.58 24.06 -19.73
C ASN A 168 -4.71 23.01 -20.84
N GLY A 169 -3.68 22.22 -21.08
CA GLY A 169 -3.64 21.09 -22.02
C GLY A 169 -4.28 19.82 -21.45
N ASP A 170 -4.40 19.68 -20.13
CA ASP A 170 -5.08 18.56 -19.45
C ASP A 170 -6.61 18.67 -19.52
N ILE A 171 -7.13 18.73 -20.74
CA ILE A 171 -8.53 18.90 -21.04
C ILE A 171 -8.96 18.00 -22.19
N VAL A 172 -10.07 17.28 -22.00
CA VAL A 172 -10.78 16.65 -23.11
C VAL A 172 -11.80 17.67 -23.63
N ALA A 173 -11.55 18.21 -24.82
CA ALA A 173 -12.47 19.09 -25.53
C ALA A 173 -12.32 18.94 -27.06
N PRO A 174 -13.41 19.03 -27.85
CA PRO A 174 -14.80 19.15 -27.41
C PRO A 174 -15.43 17.78 -27.08
N ILE A 175 -16.14 17.68 -25.95
CA ILE A 175 -16.98 16.52 -25.61
C ILE A 175 -18.42 16.81 -26.04
N PRO A 176 -19.02 16.03 -26.96
CA PRO A 176 -20.41 16.20 -27.33
C PRO A 176 -21.33 15.98 -26.13
N LEU A 177 -22.47 16.67 -26.10
CA LEU A 177 -23.51 16.41 -25.11
C LEU A 177 -24.31 15.15 -25.51
N GLY A 178 -24.62 14.29 -24.54
CA GLY A 178 -25.08 12.94 -24.84
C GLY A 178 -23.96 11.95 -25.18
N ALA A 179 -22.70 12.32 -25.00
CA ALA A 179 -21.57 11.45 -25.26
C ALA A 179 -21.36 10.43 -24.13
N HIS A 180 -20.75 9.33 -24.52
CA HIS A 180 -20.22 8.28 -23.66
C HIS A 180 -18.95 7.76 -24.33
N ALA A 181 -17.84 7.71 -23.59
CA ALA A 181 -16.54 7.35 -24.13
C ALA A 181 -15.63 6.70 -23.10
N HIS A 182 -14.70 5.89 -23.59
CA HIS A 182 -13.73 5.15 -22.76
C HIS A 182 -12.28 5.52 -23.09
N PHE A 183 -11.45 5.43 -22.06
CA PHE A 183 -10.03 5.75 -22.04
C PHE A 183 -9.29 4.64 -21.30
N ASN A 184 -7.98 4.55 -21.53
CA ASN A 184 -7.11 3.89 -20.58
C ASN A 184 -6.85 4.89 -19.45
N TRP A 185 -7.13 4.48 -18.22
CA TRP A 185 -6.85 5.27 -17.02
C TRP A 185 -5.66 4.63 -16.31
N ALA A 186 -4.52 5.31 -16.28
CA ALA A 186 -3.25 4.74 -15.87
C ALA A 186 -2.70 5.41 -14.60
N PHE A 187 -2.08 4.58 -13.76
CA PHE A 187 -1.47 4.96 -12.49
C PHE A 187 -0.11 4.28 -12.36
N THR A 188 0.93 5.02 -12.01
CA THR A 188 2.33 4.50 -12.04
C THR A 188 2.88 4.09 -10.68
N LYS A 189 2.16 4.36 -9.59
CA LYS A 189 2.50 3.88 -8.25
C LYS A 189 1.24 3.42 -7.49
N PRO A 190 1.36 2.47 -6.56
CA PRO A 190 0.28 2.16 -5.64
C PRO A 190 -0.11 3.31 -4.71
N GLY A 191 -1.36 3.34 -4.28
CA GLY A 191 -1.93 4.31 -3.36
C GLY A 191 -3.24 4.89 -3.84
N GLU A 192 -3.77 5.83 -3.06
CA GLU A 192 -4.93 6.61 -3.41
C GLU A 192 -4.57 7.78 -4.34
N TYR A 193 -5.44 8.01 -5.32
CA TYR A 193 -5.43 9.15 -6.22
C TYR A 193 -6.80 9.83 -6.19
N GLN A 194 -6.86 11.04 -5.67
CA GLN A 194 -8.01 11.93 -5.81
C GLN A 194 -7.78 12.83 -7.02
N VAL A 195 -8.61 12.66 -8.04
CA VAL A 195 -8.55 13.43 -9.28
C VAL A 195 -9.73 14.37 -9.32
N LYS A 196 -9.45 15.68 -9.35
CA LYS A 196 -10.47 16.72 -9.44
C LYS A 196 -10.68 17.13 -10.88
N PHE A 197 -11.92 17.02 -11.33
CA PHE A 197 -12.35 17.44 -12.65
C PHE A 197 -13.17 18.73 -12.56
N GLU A 198 -12.98 19.62 -13.53
CA GLU A 198 -13.77 20.83 -13.73
C GLU A 198 -14.37 20.79 -15.14
N ALA A 199 -15.66 21.08 -15.27
CA ALA A 199 -16.31 21.17 -16.56
C ALA A 199 -16.38 22.63 -17.00
N GLU A 200 -16.06 22.88 -18.27
CA GLU A 200 -16.27 24.17 -18.92
C GLU A 200 -17.29 24.03 -20.05
N GLY A 201 -18.19 25.00 -20.17
CA GLY A 201 -19.10 25.07 -21.31
C GLY A 201 -19.28 26.50 -21.80
N ASP A 202 -19.39 26.64 -23.11
CA ASP A 202 -19.63 27.91 -23.79
C ASP A 202 -21.11 28.30 -23.67
N HIS A 203 -21.47 28.81 -22.50
CA HIS A 203 -22.82 29.30 -22.23
C HIS A 203 -23.06 30.62 -22.98
N LYS A 204 -24.30 30.89 -23.42
CA LYS A 204 -24.66 32.07 -24.23
C LYS A 204 -24.39 33.41 -23.53
N THR A 205 -24.14 33.39 -22.23
CA THR A 205 -23.78 34.56 -21.42
C THR A 205 -22.28 34.66 -21.11
N GLY A 206 -21.46 33.76 -21.66
CA GLY A 206 -20.02 33.63 -21.38
C GLY A 206 -19.65 32.22 -20.94
N VAL A 207 -18.36 31.88 -20.87
CA VAL A 207 -17.90 30.56 -20.42
C VAL A 207 -18.31 30.32 -18.96
N VAL A 208 -18.86 29.13 -18.67
CA VAL A 208 -19.28 28.71 -17.33
C VAL A 208 -18.42 27.55 -16.87
N THR A 209 -17.72 27.74 -15.74
CA THR A 209 -16.86 26.75 -15.08
C THR A 209 -17.27 26.48 -13.62
N ASN A 210 -18.52 26.79 -13.26
CA ASN A 210 -18.96 26.86 -11.87
C ASN A 210 -19.31 25.51 -11.22
N GLY A 211 -18.47 24.48 -11.43
CA GLY A 211 -18.61 23.21 -10.73
C GLY A 211 -17.42 22.28 -10.97
N SER A 212 -17.07 21.53 -9.94
CA SER A 212 -16.00 20.53 -9.98
C SER A 212 -16.38 19.29 -9.18
N GLY A 213 -15.78 18.16 -9.51
CA GLY A 213 -15.98 16.89 -8.82
C GLY A 213 -14.65 16.19 -8.57
N ALA A 214 -14.40 15.78 -7.32
CA ALA A 214 -13.29 14.92 -6.97
C ALA A 214 -13.73 13.46 -7.02
N PHE A 215 -12.93 12.63 -7.67
CA PHE A 215 -13.13 11.19 -7.80
C PHE A 215 -11.88 10.47 -7.29
N THR A 216 -12.10 9.45 -6.47
CA THR A 216 -11.02 8.71 -5.83
C THR A 216 -10.79 7.38 -6.52
N PHE A 217 -9.53 7.09 -6.79
CA PHE A 217 -9.04 5.81 -7.29
C PHE A 217 -8.10 5.20 -6.25
N PHE A 218 -8.13 3.87 -6.10
CA PHE A 218 -7.22 3.17 -5.22
C PHE A 218 -6.45 2.09 -5.97
N VAL A 219 -5.13 2.24 -6.01
CA VAL A 219 -4.20 1.33 -6.66
C VAL A 219 -3.54 0.45 -5.60
N PRO A 220 -3.69 -0.89 -5.66
CA PRO A 220 -3.15 -1.78 -4.63
C PRO A 220 -1.62 -1.79 -4.63
N GLY A 221 -1.06 -1.99 -3.43
CA GLY A 221 0.37 -1.98 -3.09
C GLY A 221 1.24 -3.08 -3.66
N GLY A 222 0.76 -3.84 -4.65
CA GLY A 222 1.45 -5.00 -5.20
C GLY A 222 1.22 -6.31 -4.46
N MET A 223 0.74 -6.33 -3.21
CA MET A 223 0.25 -7.52 -2.50
C MET A 223 -0.55 -7.09 -1.25
N THR A 224 -1.72 -7.68 -1.08
CA THR A 224 -2.73 -7.28 -0.09
C THR A 224 -2.26 -7.55 1.33
N ASN A 225 -2.19 -6.49 2.15
CA ASN A 225 -1.86 -6.49 3.58
C ASN A 225 -0.43 -6.95 3.93
N LEU A 226 0.45 -6.00 4.24
CA LEU A 226 1.86 -6.29 4.55
C LEU A 226 2.04 -6.61 6.04
N HIS A 227 2.66 -7.75 6.33
CA HIS A 227 3.06 -8.15 7.67
C HIS A 227 4.22 -7.26 8.12
N LEU A 228 3.95 -6.41 9.10
CA LEU A 228 4.93 -5.50 9.68
C LEU A 228 5.74 -6.24 10.74
N LEU A 229 7.03 -6.41 10.46
CA LEU A 229 8.00 -7.04 11.35
C LEU A 229 8.85 -5.93 11.97
N ASP A 230 8.49 -5.55 13.20
CA ASP A 230 9.04 -4.38 13.91
C ASP A 230 9.78 -4.74 15.21
N SER A 231 9.99 -6.03 15.46
CA SER A 231 10.60 -6.54 16.68
C SER A 231 10.93 -8.03 16.56
N GLY A 232 11.80 -8.50 17.46
CA GLY A 232 12.13 -9.92 17.61
C GLY A 232 13.21 -10.43 16.65
N HIS A 233 13.45 -11.74 16.70
CA HIS A 233 14.44 -12.43 15.89
C HIS A 233 13.77 -12.99 14.64
N VAL A 234 14.04 -12.38 13.49
CA VAL A 234 13.45 -12.78 12.21
C VAL A 234 14.50 -12.79 11.12
N GLY A 235 14.20 -13.42 9.99
CA GLY A 235 15.20 -13.56 8.94
C GLY A 235 14.69 -14.12 7.64
N PHE A 236 15.61 -14.17 6.69
CA PHE A 236 15.43 -14.90 5.45
C PHE A 236 15.81 -16.36 5.67
N TYR A 237 14.91 -17.28 5.33
CA TYR A 237 15.12 -18.71 5.38
C TYR A 237 15.35 -19.24 3.97
N PHE A 238 16.48 -19.92 3.78
CA PHE A 238 16.86 -20.57 2.53
C PHE A 238 16.45 -22.03 2.61
N GLY A 239 15.55 -22.42 1.72
CA GLY A 239 15.09 -23.79 1.53
C GLY A 239 15.70 -24.41 0.28
N PHE A 240 15.97 -25.71 0.34
CA PHE A 240 16.24 -26.50 -0.85
C PHE A 240 15.40 -27.78 -0.85
N THR A 241 14.54 -27.91 -1.85
CA THR A 241 13.88 -29.19 -2.18
C THR A 241 14.59 -29.80 -3.39
N SER A 242 14.34 -31.08 -3.70
CA SER A 242 15.10 -31.96 -4.60
C SER A 242 15.77 -31.35 -5.85
N ASN A 243 15.28 -30.23 -6.42
CA ASN A 243 15.99 -29.39 -7.39
C ASN A 243 15.61 -27.89 -7.35
N SER A 244 14.98 -27.37 -6.29
CA SER A 244 14.53 -25.97 -6.24
C SER A 244 15.03 -25.25 -5.00
N LEU A 245 15.49 -24.02 -5.18
CA LEU A 245 15.79 -23.08 -4.10
C LEU A 245 14.55 -22.26 -3.78
N GLU A 246 14.31 -22.03 -2.50
CA GLU A 246 13.21 -21.24 -1.99
C GLU A 246 13.71 -20.22 -0.98
N LEU A 247 13.22 -18.99 -1.10
CA LEU A 247 13.43 -17.93 -0.12
C LEU A 247 12.11 -17.66 0.58
N ALA A 248 12.16 -17.63 1.90
CA ALA A 248 11.03 -17.34 2.76
C ALA A 248 11.42 -16.36 3.87
N ILE A 249 10.44 -15.74 4.50
CA ILE A 249 10.61 -15.01 5.75
C ILE A 249 10.06 -15.85 6.88
N GLY A 250 10.87 -16.03 7.91
CA GLY A 250 10.48 -16.70 9.14
C GLY A 250 11.01 -15.93 10.33
N GLY A 251 10.53 -16.28 11.51
CA GLY A 251 11.07 -15.72 12.74
C GLY A 251 10.61 -16.49 13.97
N GLU A 252 11.40 -16.36 15.02
CA GLU A 252 11.00 -16.63 16.39
C GLU A 252 10.40 -15.33 16.95
N VAL A 253 9.18 -14.98 16.53
CA VAL A 253 8.47 -13.87 17.19
C VAL A 253 7.90 -14.41 18.50
N GLU A 254 8.76 -14.47 19.52
CA GLU A 254 8.42 -15.04 20.83
C GLU A 254 7.12 -14.43 21.39
N GLY A 255 6.17 -15.29 21.78
CA GLY A 255 4.98 -14.89 22.54
C GLY A 255 3.81 -14.33 21.72
N ILE A 256 3.80 -14.47 20.39
CA ILE A 256 2.61 -14.19 19.56
C ILE A 256 2.00 -15.52 19.05
N PRO A 257 0.91 -15.98 19.67
CA PRO A 257 0.04 -17.03 19.17
C PRO A 257 -0.27 -16.90 17.68
N ASN A 258 -0.12 -18.01 16.96
CA ASN A 258 -0.33 -18.09 15.51
C ASN A 258 0.62 -17.21 14.67
N ALA A 259 1.63 -16.58 15.28
CA ALA A 259 2.81 -16.05 14.59
C ALA A 259 4.08 -16.88 14.86
N GLU A 260 4.15 -17.63 15.98
CA GLU A 260 5.14 -18.71 16.23
C GLU A 260 4.82 -20.04 15.49
N ASP A 261 4.18 -19.99 14.34
CA ASP A 261 3.73 -21.21 13.65
C ASP A 261 4.79 -21.84 12.73
N ASN A 262 6.06 -21.40 12.79
CA ASN A 262 7.06 -21.76 11.79
C ASN A 262 6.58 -21.49 10.34
N LYS A 263 5.55 -20.64 10.11
CA LYS A 263 5.10 -20.35 8.75
C LYS A 263 6.11 -19.44 8.09
N SER A 264 6.81 -20.06 7.15
CA SER A 264 7.42 -19.43 6.00
C SER A 264 6.42 -18.50 5.32
N ARG A 265 6.66 -17.18 5.40
CA ARG A 265 5.96 -16.16 4.62
C ARG A 265 6.68 -15.95 3.29
N PRO A 266 5.94 -15.68 2.20
CA PRO A 266 6.56 -15.10 1.01
C PRO A 266 7.27 -13.80 1.39
N PRO A 267 8.52 -13.56 0.92
CA PRO A 267 9.23 -12.30 1.15
C PRO A 267 8.44 -11.04 0.76
N GLU A 268 7.54 -11.20 -0.20
CA GLU A 268 6.70 -10.14 -0.72
C GLU A 268 5.61 -9.64 0.24
N GLU A 269 5.22 -10.48 1.19
CA GLU A 269 4.21 -10.14 2.20
C GLU A 269 4.84 -9.54 3.48
N ALA A 270 6.17 -9.46 3.55
CA ALA A 270 6.90 -8.94 4.70
C ALA A 270 7.38 -7.50 4.49
N LEU A 271 7.22 -6.69 5.54
CA LEU A 271 7.80 -5.36 5.68
C LEU A 271 8.60 -5.30 6.97
N PHE A 272 9.92 -5.36 6.86
CA PHE A 272 10.83 -5.13 7.99
C PHE A 272 10.85 -3.64 8.31
N TYR A 273 10.60 -3.27 9.56
CA TYR A 273 10.41 -1.88 9.94
C TYR A 273 11.12 -1.54 11.23
N ASP A 274 11.81 -0.41 11.24
CA ASP A 274 12.25 0.23 12.47
C ASP A 274 12.10 1.75 12.36
N GLN A 275 11.85 2.38 13.51
CA GLN A 275 11.83 3.82 13.62
C GLN A 275 13.21 4.39 13.30
N ALA A 276 13.26 5.48 12.53
CA ALA A 276 14.52 6.07 12.09
C ALA A 276 15.45 6.44 13.26
N SER A 277 14.90 6.88 14.41
CA SER A 277 15.69 7.22 15.59
C SER A 277 16.41 6.04 16.22
N ASP A 278 15.93 4.83 15.99
CA ASP A 278 16.36 3.63 16.71
C ASP A 278 17.48 2.91 15.93
N ILE A 279 17.53 3.11 14.61
CA ILE A 279 18.54 2.53 13.71
C ILE A 279 19.46 3.58 13.07
N GLN A 280 19.45 4.83 13.54
CA GLN A 280 20.31 5.90 13.01
C GLN A 280 21.77 5.71 13.41
N LEU A 281 22.66 5.70 12.42
CA LEU A 281 24.11 5.62 12.61
C LEU A 281 24.85 6.75 11.87
N THR A 282 26.13 6.90 12.15
CA THR A 282 27.02 7.84 11.46
C THR A 282 28.15 7.06 10.78
N VAL A 283 28.42 7.38 9.51
CA VAL A 283 29.48 6.73 8.74
C VAL A 283 30.84 6.97 9.41
N PRO A 284 31.61 5.91 9.75
CA PRO A 284 32.94 6.04 10.34
C PRO A 284 33.96 6.76 9.44
N ALA A 285 35.10 7.14 10.03
CA ALA A 285 36.13 7.93 9.34
C ALA A 285 36.83 7.21 8.17
N THR A 286 36.93 5.88 8.22
CA THR A 286 37.67 5.07 7.26
C THR A 286 37.05 3.69 7.11
N GLY A 287 37.09 3.10 5.92
CA GLY A 287 36.70 1.70 5.68
C GLY A 287 35.22 1.47 5.43
N PHE A 288 34.42 2.54 5.35
CA PHE A 288 32.96 2.50 5.16
C PHE A 288 32.49 3.46 4.05
N ASP A 289 33.37 3.80 3.11
CA ASP A 289 33.11 4.81 2.06
C ASP A 289 31.93 4.42 1.15
N PHE A 290 31.58 3.12 1.10
CA PHE A 290 30.40 2.60 0.39
C PHE A 290 29.07 3.07 1.01
N LEU A 291 29.06 3.46 2.29
CA LEU A 291 27.89 4.03 2.98
C LEU A 291 27.74 5.55 2.74
N GLY A 292 28.74 6.18 2.13
CA GLY A 292 28.79 7.62 1.89
C GLY A 292 30.00 8.31 2.54
N ALA A 293 29.95 9.63 2.61
CA ALA A 293 31.04 10.42 3.17
C ALA A 293 31.18 10.17 4.69
N PRO A 294 32.41 10.16 5.25
CA PRO A 294 32.63 10.16 6.68
C PRO A 294 31.79 11.21 7.42
N GLY A 295 31.10 10.81 8.48
CA GLY A 295 30.20 11.68 9.24
C GLY A 295 28.79 11.82 8.65
N ALA A 296 28.50 11.22 7.50
CA ALA A 296 27.14 11.18 6.96
C ALA A 296 26.22 10.34 7.86
N THR A 297 24.94 10.70 7.91
CA THR A 297 23.89 9.91 8.55
C THR A 297 23.47 8.77 7.64
N ILE A 298 23.34 7.58 8.22
CA ILE A 298 22.73 6.41 7.61
C ILE A 298 21.77 5.75 8.60
N TRP A 299 21.02 4.75 8.14
CA TRP A 299 20.15 3.93 8.97
C TRP A 299 20.45 2.47 8.72
N ALA A 300 20.66 1.67 9.75
CA ALA A 300 20.95 0.26 9.55
C ALA A 300 20.31 -0.62 10.61
N PHE A 301 19.60 -1.65 10.15
CA PHE A 301 19.23 -2.76 11.02
C PHE A 301 20.52 -3.43 11.52
N PRO A 302 20.69 -3.61 12.83
CA PRO A 302 22.00 -3.95 13.38
C PRO A 302 22.34 -5.43 13.24
N GLN A 303 23.62 -5.73 13.01
CA GLN A 303 24.13 -7.11 13.02
C GLN A 303 24.12 -7.75 14.43
N SER A 304 23.90 -6.95 15.48
CA SER A 304 23.90 -7.39 16.87
C SER A 304 22.52 -7.12 17.47
N ALA A 305 22.04 -8.04 18.30
CA ALA A 305 20.72 -7.94 18.88
C ALA A 305 20.56 -6.65 19.72
N ASP A 306 19.52 -5.88 19.40
CA ASP A 306 19.02 -4.75 20.19
C ASP A 306 17.54 -5.02 20.51
N PRO A 307 17.10 -4.94 21.77
CA PRO A 307 15.71 -5.19 22.14
C PRO A 307 14.71 -4.15 21.59
N ASN A 308 15.18 -3.01 21.07
CA ASN A 308 14.33 -1.96 20.51
C ASN A 308 14.22 -2.02 18.99
N THR A 309 14.98 -2.90 18.33
CA THR A 309 14.97 -3.04 16.88
C THR A 309 14.65 -4.48 16.51
N ILE A 310 14.34 -4.70 15.25
CA ILE A 310 14.34 -6.06 14.72
C ILE A 310 15.78 -6.63 14.71
N PHE A 311 15.91 -7.93 14.98
CA PHE A 311 17.17 -8.65 14.84
C PHE A 311 17.11 -9.53 13.59
N LEU A 312 17.58 -8.96 12.48
CA LEU A 312 17.40 -9.54 11.14
C LEU A 312 18.59 -10.40 10.71
N GLY A 313 18.34 -11.66 10.37
CA GLY A 313 19.38 -12.64 9.99
C GLY A 313 19.16 -13.35 8.65
N LEU A 314 20.13 -14.18 8.29
CA LEU A 314 20.03 -15.21 7.25
C LEU A 314 20.09 -16.59 7.90
N ASN A 315 19.20 -17.49 7.49
CA ASN A 315 19.15 -18.88 7.94
C ASN A 315 19.13 -19.82 6.72
N SER A 316 19.99 -20.84 6.73
CA SER A 316 20.06 -21.87 5.69
C SER A 316 19.93 -23.29 6.25
N GLU A 317 19.32 -23.46 7.42
CA GLU A 317 19.02 -24.77 8.02
C GLU A 317 18.07 -25.60 7.16
N GLY A 318 17.27 -24.95 6.30
CA GLY A 318 16.48 -25.59 5.24
C GLY A 318 17.32 -26.18 4.09
N VAL A 319 18.64 -25.95 4.07
CA VAL A 319 19.60 -26.54 3.13
C VAL A 319 20.51 -27.48 3.90
N THR A 320 20.32 -28.78 3.72
CA THR A 320 21.11 -29.81 4.41
C THR A 320 22.51 -29.94 3.81
N ASN A 321 23.50 -30.24 4.67
CA ASN A 321 24.86 -30.55 4.21
C ASN A 321 24.85 -31.75 3.24
N GLY A 322 25.60 -31.63 2.15
CA GLY A 322 25.66 -32.57 1.03
C GLY A 322 24.57 -32.38 -0.03
N ALA A 323 23.60 -31.49 0.17
CA ALA A 323 22.51 -31.28 -0.79
C ALA A 323 22.94 -30.45 -2.02
N LEU A 324 23.96 -29.61 -1.87
CA LEU A 324 24.50 -28.73 -2.90
C LEU A 324 26.01 -28.93 -3.00
N GLN A 325 26.60 -28.57 -4.13
CA GLN A 325 28.07 -28.54 -4.23
C GLN A 325 28.64 -27.46 -3.31
N ASN A 326 29.76 -27.79 -2.67
CA ASN A 326 30.46 -26.96 -1.69
C ASN A 326 29.61 -26.58 -0.46
N ASP A 327 28.47 -27.23 -0.23
CA ASP A 327 27.57 -26.93 0.89
C ASP A 327 27.28 -25.43 0.99
N SER A 328 26.91 -24.80 -0.13
CA SER A 328 26.75 -23.35 -0.21
C SER A 328 25.57 -22.92 -1.07
N VAL A 329 24.99 -21.79 -0.70
CA VAL A 329 23.94 -21.09 -1.43
C VAL A 329 24.30 -19.61 -1.50
N GLU A 330 24.11 -18.99 -2.66
CA GLU A 330 24.33 -17.57 -2.88
C GLU A 330 23.00 -16.82 -2.77
N LEU A 331 22.96 -15.76 -1.95
CA LEU A 331 21.92 -14.73 -2.03
C LEU A 331 22.46 -13.62 -2.94
N ARG A 332 21.77 -13.33 -4.05
CA ARG A 332 22.17 -12.29 -5.02
C ARG A 332 21.20 -11.12 -4.96
N LEU A 333 21.73 -9.91 -4.93
CA LEU A 333 20.94 -8.69 -5.11
C LEU A 333 20.61 -8.54 -6.60
N ILE A 334 19.33 -8.33 -6.91
CA ILE A 334 18.82 -8.21 -8.28
C ILE A 334 18.37 -6.79 -8.58
N ASP A 335 17.65 -6.17 -7.64
CA ASP A 335 17.12 -4.82 -7.82
C ASP A 335 16.90 -4.15 -6.46
N VAL A 336 16.95 -2.83 -6.44
CA VAL A 336 16.62 -1.98 -5.28
C VAL A 336 15.84 -0.78 -5.79
N ASP A 337 14.56 -0.71 -5.42
CA ASP A 337 13.73 0.48 -5.62
C ASP A 337 13.48 1.15 -4.27
N GLY A 338 13.68 2.46 -4.19
CA GLY A 338 13.63 3.19 -2.92
C GLY A 338 13.52 4.69 -3.12
N PRO A 339 13.66 5.48 -2.03
CA PRO A 339 13.67 6.93 -2.09
C PRO A 339 14.71 7.45 -3.09
N THR A 340 14.46 8.62 -3.69
CA THR A 340 15.41 9.24 -4.64
C THR A 340 16.79 9.41 -3.99
N ASN A 341 17.83 8.86 -4.65
CA ASN A 341 19.21 8.79 -4.12
C ASN A 341 19.35 8.03 -2.79
N GLY A 342 18.40 7.13 -2.49
CA GLY A 342 18.52 6.13 -1.44
C GLY A 342 19.22 4.89 -1.97
N HIS A 343 20.18 4.38 -1.21
CA HIS A 343 20.97 3.20 -1.55
C HIS A 343 20.90 2.19 -0.41
N PHE A 344 21.02 0.91 -0.76
CA PHE A 344 21.03 -0.24 0.13
C PHE A 344 22.44 -0.83 0.18
N SER A 345 22.89 -1.22 1.36
CA SER A 345 24.12 -1.99 1.55
C SER A 345 23.92 -3.13 2.54
N PHE A 346 24.53 -4.28 2.25
CA PHE A 346 24.51 -5.47 3.09
C PHE A 346 25.94 -5.87 3.44
N PHE A 347 26.28 -5.87 4.72
CA PHE A 347 27.67 -6.07 5.18
C PHE A 347 27.75 -6.63 6.60
N GLN A 348 28.93 -7.10 6.97
CA GLN A 348 29.30 -7.42 8.35
C GLN A 348 30.47 -6.57 8.81
N VAL A 349 30.60 -6.41 10.12
CA VAL A 349 31.76 -5.83 10.77
C VAL A 349 32.39 -6.89 11.66
N ASP A 350 33.69 -7.16 11.46
CA ASP A 350 34.43 -8.11 12.26
C ASP A 350 34.74 -7.59 13.68
N SER A 351 35.32 -8.45 14.52
CA SER A 351 35.65 -8.10 15.91
C SER A 351 36.73 -7.01 16.06
N LEU A 352 37.43 -6.66 14.98
CA LEU A 352 38.43 -5.59 14.93
C LEU A 352 37.86 -4.30 14.33
N GLY A 353 36.59 -4.29 13.90
CA GLY A 353 35.91 -3.14 13.32
C GLY A 353 36.05 -3.00 11.81
N SER A 354 36.55 -4.02 11.11
CA SER A 354 36.70 -3.99 9.65
C SER A 354 35.39 -4.39 8.97
N ALA A 355 34.97 -3.61 7.97
CA ALA A 355 33.79 -3.93 7.17
C ALA A 355 34.09 -5.03 6.13
N ASN A 356 33.18 -5.99 6.02
CA ASN A 356 33.10 -6.96 4.93
C ASN A 356 31.81 -6.71 4.15
N LEU A 357 31.94 -5.99 3.02
CA LEU A 357 30.82 -5.63 2.15
C LEU A 357 30.46 -6.79 1.22
N PHE A 358 29.16 -7.09 1.12
CA PHE A 358 28.64 -8.14 0.24
C PHE A 358 27.78 -7.60 -0.90
N MET A 359 26.99 -6.56 -0.65
CA MET A 359 26.09 -5.97 -1.66
C MET A 359 26.02 -4.47 -1.48
N ASN A 360 26.02 -3.72 -2.58
CA ASN A 360 25.88 -2.28 -2.57
C ASN A 360 25.10 -1.83 -3.81
N SER A 361 23.96 -1.15 -3.62
CA SER A 361 23.24 -0.58 -4.77
C SER A 361 23.78 0.79 -5.20
N GLY A 362 24.69 1.39 -4.42
CA GLY A 362 25.24 2.72 -4.68
C GLY A 362 26.24 2.81 -5.84
N ASP A 363 26.88 1.70 -6.21
CA ASP A 363 27.82 1.58 -7.33
C ASP A 363 27.22 0.88 -8.57
N GLY A 364 25.90 0.64 -8.54
CA GLY A 364 25.16 -0.12 -9.55
C GLY A 364 25.11 -1.60 -9.21
N ILE A 365 24.01 -2.28 -9.57
CA ILE A 365 23.79 -3.68 -9.20
C ILE A 365 24.36 -4.62 -10.28
N ASP A 366 25.30 -5.49 -9.88
CA ASP A 366 25.74 -6.67 -10.65
C ASP A 366 25.55 -7.93 -9.80
N PRO A 367 24.58 -8.82 -10.12
CA PRO A 367 24.31 -10.03 -9.35
C PRO A 367 25.49 -11.02 -9.24
N ASN A 368 26.58 -10.84 -10.00
CA ASN A 368 27.80 -11.63 -9.87
C ASN A 368 28.77 -11.05 -8.82
N VAL A 369 28.65 -9.76 -8.51
CA VAL A 369 29.44 -9.03 -7.50
C VAL A 369 28.63 -8.83 -6.22
N ASP A 370 27.40 -8.33 -6.34
CA ASP A 370 26.47 -8.07 -5.24
C ASP A 370 25.79 -9.35 -4.77
N LYS A 371 26.56 -10.17 -4.07
CA LYS A 371 26.10 -11.44 -3.55
C LYS A 371 26.79 -11.83 -2.25
N HIS A 372 26.07 -12.60 -1.46
CA HIS A 372 26.62 -13.25 -0.28
C HIS A 372 26.59 -14.77 -0.46
N VAL A 373 27.75 -15.42 -0.33
CA VAL A 373 27.85 -16.89 -0.31
C VAL A 373 27.69 -17.34 1.13
N PHE A 374 26.65 -18.12 1.39
CA PHE A 374 26.30 -18.58 2.71
C PHE A 374 26.40 -20.11 2.80
N GLY A 375 26.96 -20.62 3.89
CA GLY A 375 27.10 -22.06 4.11
C GLY A 375 25.73 -22.71 4.32
N ALA A 376 25.58 -23.97 3.90
CA ALA A 376 24.43 -24.81 4.22
C ALA A 376 24.36 -25.06 5.74
N ASN A 377 23.15 -25.19 6.27
CA ASN A 377 22.91 -25.39 7.69
C ASN A 377 23.62 -24.34 8.59
N GLY A 378 23.57 -23.09 8.15
CA GLY A 378 24.18 -21.93 8.81
C GLY A 378 23.13 -20.92 9.28
N HIS A 379 23.57 -20.05 10.17
CA HIS A 379 22.77 -18.94 10.71
C HIS A 379 23.71 -17.79 11.09
N ASP A 380 23.41 -16.57 10.63
CA ASP A 380 24.23 -15.40 10.91
C ASP A 380 23.47 -14.07 10.72
N HIS A 381 24.05 -12.98 11.21
CA HIS A 381 23.47 -11.63 11.22
C HIS A 381 24.37 -10.58 10.60
N TYR A 382 23.74 -9.52 10.09
CA TYR A 382 24.36 -8.55 9.20
C TYR A 382 23.79 -7.16 9.45
N PHE A 383 24.53 -6.14 9.01
CA PHE A 383 23.97 -4.82 8.82
C PHE A 383 23.20 -4.77 7.51
N TRP A 384 21.96 -4.29 7.59
CA TRP A 384 21.12 -3.94 6.44
C TRP A 384 20.97 -2.43 6.44
N ALA A 385 21.78 -1.73 5.65
CA ALA A 385 21.95 -0.29 5.73
C ALA A 385 21.30 0.46 4.56
N PHE A 386 20.84 1.67 4.86
CA PHE A 386 20.12 2.56 3.97
C PHE A 386 20.65 3.99 4.10
N THR A 387 20.78 4.70 2.99
CA THR A 387 21.29 6.09 2.97
C THR A 387 20.20 7.16 3.07
N LYS A 388 18.91 6.76 3.06
CA LYS A 388 17.73 7.61 3.24
C LYS A 388 16.65 6.86 4.03
N THR A 389 15.83 7.60 4.77
CA THR A 389 14.56 7.12 5.32
C THR A 389 13.53 6.90 4.21
N GLY A 390 12.59 5.97 4.42
CA GLY A 390 11.52 5.62 3.49
C GLY A 390 11.40 4.12 3.30
N ARG A 391 10.57 3.69 2.34
CA ARG A 391 10.41 2.28 1.97
C ARG A 391 11.34 1.92 0.83
N TYR A 392 12.04 0.81 1.00
CA TYR A 392 12.82 0.15 -0.04
C TYR A 392 12.15 -1.16 -0.40
N ARG A 393 12.01 -1.45 -1.68
CA ARG A 393 11.78 -2.78 -2.23
C ARG A 393 13.11 -3.33 -2.67
N VAL A 394 13.48 -4.50 -2.15
CA VAL A 394 14.75 -5.14 -2.43
C VAL A 394 14.47 -6.51 -3.03
N ALA A 395 14.99 -6.74 -4.23
CA ALA A 395 14.80 -7.98 -4.96
C ALA A 395 16.02 -8.88 -4.83
N PHE A 396 15.79 -10.12 -4.43
CA PHE A 396 16.82 -11.14 -4.23
C PHE A 396 16.56 -12.38 -5.09
N GLN A 397 17.64 -13.07 -5.46
CA GLN A 397 17.59 -14.40 -6.06
C GLN A 397 18.57 -15.34 -5.36
N LEU A 398 18.11 -16.54 -5.03
CA LEU A 398 19.00 -17.60 -4.58
C LEU A 398 19.65 -18.30 -5.78
N ALA A 399 20.93 -18.63 -5.67
CA ALA A 399 21.64 -19.43 -6.64
C ALA A 399 22.52 -20.48 -5.97
N ALA A 400 22.65 -21.65 -6.58
CA ALA A 400 23.55 -22.71 -6.12
C ALA A 400 23.95 -23.62 -7.28
N THR A 401 24.81 -24.60 -7.00
CA THR A 401 25.10 -25.70 -7.93
C THR A 401 24.66 -27.01 -7.27
N ASN A 402 23.81 -27.79 -7.94
CA ASN A 402 23.37 -29.07 -7.39
C ASN A 402 24.50 -30.12 -7.43
N THR A 403 24.32 -31.26 -6.76
CA THR A 403 25.34 -32.31 -6.67
C THR A 403 25.80 -32.88 -8.02
N SER A 404 25.00 -32.73 -9.09
CA SER A 404 25.35 -33.14 -10.46
C SER A 404 26.16 -32.10 -11.25
N GLY A 405 26.42 -30.92 -10.67
CA GLY A 405 27.15 -29.83 -11.32
C GLY A 405 26.28 -28.87 -12.13
N THR A 406 24.96 -28.98 -12.02
CA THR A 406 24.02 -28.09 -12.72
C THR A 406 23.77 -26.84 -11.89
N PRO A 407 23.98 -25.63 -12.44
CA PRO A 407 23.55 -24.39 -11.79
C PRO A 407 22.02 -24.36 -11.65
N ILE A 408 21.56 -23.95 -10.48
CA ILE A 408 20.14 -23.76 -10.16
C ILE A 408 19.93 -22.37 -9.57
N THR A 409 18.80 -21.77 -9.89
CA THR A 409 18.39 -20.47 -9.36
C THR A 409 16.93 -20.51 -8.95
N SER A 410 16.56 -19.77 -7.91
CA SER A 410 15.16 -19.51 -7.60
C SER A 410 14.55 -18.50 -8.59
N ARG A 411 13.25 -18.25 -8.45
CA ARG A 411 12.66 -17.00 -8.94
C ARG A 411 13.27 -15.79 -8.22
N VAL A 412 13.06 -14.60 -8.75
CA VAL A 412 13.33 -13.37 -8.01
C VAL A 412 12.22 -13.17 -6.99
N TYR A 413 12.60 -12.88 -5.75
CA TYR A 413 11.73 -12.53 -4.64
C TYR A 413 11.92 -11.07 -4.30
N GLU A 414 10.84 -10.36 -4.06
CA GLU A 414 10.90 -8.97 -3.58
C GLU A 414 10.55 -8.96 -2.09
N THR A 415 11.27 -8.18 -1.31
CA THR A 415 10.93 -7.89 0.09
C THR A 415 11.04 -6.41 0.36
N GLN A 416 10.67 -5.97 1.56
CA GLN A 416 10.51 -4.56 1.85
C GLN A 416 11.10 -4.15 3.18
N PHE A 417 11.71 -2.98 3.19
CA PHE A 417 12.27 -2.35 4.37
C PHE A 417 11.66 -0.96 4.54
N GLY A 418 11.06 -0.68 5.69
CA GLY A 418 10.62 0.64 6.11
C GLY A 418 11.62 1.23 7.10
N VAL A 419 12.23 2.35 6.72
CA VAL A 419 13.23 3.05 7.52
C VAL A 419 12.63 4.39 7.98
N GLY A 420 12.15 4.45 9.22
CA GLY A 420 11.39 5.61 9.71
C GLY A 420 10.03 5.74 9.01
N ALA A 421 9.73 6.88 8.39
CA ALA A 421 8.40 7.10 7.82
C ALA A 421 8.05 6.09 6.69
N LEU A 422 6.94 5.37 6.85
CA LEU A 422 6.35 4.60 5.75
C LEU A 422 5.82 5.57 4.67
N PRO A 423 6.17 5.41 3.39
CA PRO A 423 5.77 6.34 2.35
C PRO A 423 4.26 6.44 2.17
N GLY A 424 3.77 7.68 2.16
CA GLY A 424 2.36 8.02 1.91
C GLY A 424 1.46 8.16 3.15
N PHE A 425 2.02 8.06 4.37
CA PHE A 425 1.26 8.27 5.62
C PHE A 425 1.92 9.28 6.54
N ARG A 426 2.46 10.36 5.97
CA ARG A 426 3.21 11.40 6.68
C ARG A 426 2.32 12.06 7.73
N ASP A 427 2.76 12.10 8.98
CA ASP A 427 2.15 12.84 10.09
C ASP A 427 3.18 13.89 10.54
N ASP A 428 3.15 15.06 9.89
CA ASP A 428 4.19 16.07 10.06
C ASP A 428 4.19 16.72 11.45
N ASP A 429 3.02 16.79 12.08
CA ASP A 429 2.85 17.42 13.37
C ASP A 429 2.89 16.41 14.54
N GLY A 430 2.90 15.11 14.23
CA GLY A 430 3.01 14.01 15.18
C GLY A 430 1.76 13.86 16.04
N ASN A 431 0.59 14.25 15.53
CA ASN A 431 -0.66 14.22 16.29
C ASN A 431 -1.36 12.85 16.26
N GLY A 432 -0.91 11.94 15.39
CA GLY A 432 -1.43 10.59 15.19
C GLY A 432 -2.36 10.43 13.99
N ILE A 433 -2.57 11.48 13.20
CA ILE A 433 -3.38 11.53 11.98
C ILE A 433 -2.45 11.91 10.83
N ASP A 434 -2.49 11.18 9.71
CA ASP A 434 -1.66 11.53 8.57
C ASP A 434 -2.19 12.75 7.79
N ASP A 435 -1.26 13.56 7.29
CA ASP A 435 -1.51 14.79 6.52
C ASP A 435 -2.39 14.53 5.28
N HIS A 436 -2.34 13.31 4.73
CA HIS A 436 -3.10 12.92 3.55
C HIS A 436 -4.59 12.78 3.87
N TRP A 437 -4.93 12.15 5.01
CA TRP A 437 -6.29 12.10 5.52
C TRP A 437 -6.80 13.50 5.87
N GLU A 438 -5.99 14.33 6.52
CA GLU A 438 -6.37 15.72 6.82
C GLU A 438 -6.70 16.50 5.53
N ALA A 439 -5.86 16.40 4.51
CA ALA A 439 -6.09 17.06 3.22
C ALA A 439 -7.35 16.51 2.50
N ARG A 440 -7.58 15.19 2.55
CA ARG A 440 -8.78 14.55 1.99
C ARG A 440 -10.06 15.13 2.59
N HIS A 441 -10.08 15.37 3.89
CA HIS A 441 -11.25 15.87 4.62
C HIS A 441 -11.28 17.40 4.74
N GLY A 442 -10.48 18.11 3.92
CA GLY A 442 -10.56 19.56 3.74
C GLY A 442 -9.95 20.38 4.88
N PHE A 443 -9.10 19.78 5.72
CA PHE A 443 -8.35 20.52 6.72
C PHE A 443 -7.23 21.33 6.08
N THR A 444 -7.17 22.64 6.38
CA THR A 444 -6.10 23.56 5.91
C THR A 444 -5.01 23.79 6.95
N SER A 445 -5.17 23.19 8.13
CA SER A 445 -4.25 23.16 9.25
C SER A 445 -4.46 21.82 9.97
N PRO A 446 -3.48 21.30 10.72
CA PRO A 446 -3.61 20.00 11.34
C PRO A 446 -4.90 19.87 12.16
N ALA A 447 -5.59 18.75 11.98
CA ALA A 447 -6.85 18.44 12.63
C ALA A 447 -6.60 18.17 14.12
N ASP A 448 -7.36 18.80 15.03
CA ASP A 448 -7.28 18.43 16.45
C ASP A 448 -7.79 16.98 16.60
N PRO A 449 -6.96 16.02 17.04
CA PRO A 449 -7.39 14.62 17.15
C PRO A 449 -8.54 14.39 18.13
N ASN A 450 -8.82 15.36 19.02
CA ASN A 450 -9.88 15.27 20.02
C ASN A 450 -11.15 16.03 19.63
N ALA A 451 -11.14 16.79 18.54
CA ALA A 451 -12.34 17.47 18.06
C ALA A 451 -13.31 16.46 17.43
N ASP A 452 -14.60 16.76 17.54
CA ASP A 452 -15.72 16.01 16.98
C ASP A 452 -16.62 17.04 16.26
N PRO A 453 -16.31 17.36 14.99
CA PRO A 453 -16.97 18.46 14.27
C PRO A 453 -18.45 18.22 14.01
N ASP A 454 -18.86 16.97 13.78
CA ASP A 454 -20.23 16.58 13.45
C ASP A 454 -21.08 16.13 14.66
N ASN A 455 -20.46 15.98 15.83
CA ASN A 455 -21.07 15.61 17.11
C ASN A 455 -21.67 14.20 17.14
N ASP A 456 -21.04 13.25 16.46
CA ASP A 456 -21.48 11.85 16.45
C ASP A 456 -20.83 10.97 17.55
N ASN A 457 -19.94 11.57 18.36
CA ASN A 457 -19.09 10.94 19.39
C ASN A 457 -17.87 10.18 18.85
N LYS A 458 -17.49 10.40 17.60
CA LYS A 458 -16.19 10.04 17.03
C LYS A 458 -15.37 11.32 16.86
N ASN A 459 -14.25 11.36 17.59
CA ASN A 459 -13.29 12.43 17.37
C ASN A 459 -12.49 12.18 16.09
N ASN A 460 -11.81 13.20 15.57
CA ASN A 460 -11.01 13.10 14.36
C ASN A 460 -10.02 11.92 14.37
N LEU A 461 -9.46 11.55 15.54
CA LEU A 461 -8.58 10.38 15.62
C LEU A 461 -9.34 9.07 15.36
N LYS A 462 -10.56 8.90 15.89
CA LYS A 462 -11.38 7.73 15.58
C LYS A 462 -11.80 7.72 14.12
N GLU A 463 -12.22 8.88 13.60
CA GLU A 463 -12.59 9.05 12.21
C GLU A 463 -11.43 8.65 11.29
N TYR A 464 -10.21 9.10 11.61
CA TYR A 464 -8.99 8.65 10.97
C TYR A 464 -8.82 7.14 11.08
N LEU A 465 -8.85 6.53 12.26
CA LEU A 465 -8.65 5.08 12.39
C LEU A 465 -9.71 4.25 11.64
N PHE A 466 -10.91 4.79 11.44
CA PHE A 466 -12.02 4.12 10.76
C PHE A 466 -12.11 4.45 9.26
N ASP A 467 -11.35 5.46 8.81
CA ASP A 467 -11.41 6.03 7.46
C ASP A 467 -12.84 6.54 7.13
N THR A 468 -13.44 7.25 8.09
CA THR A 468 -14.74 7.93 7.99
C THR A 468 -14.58 9.45 7.84
N ASP A 469 -15.68 10.15 7.55
CA ASP A 469 -15.67 11.59 7.26
C ASP A 469 -16.04 12.41 8.50
N PRO A 470 -15.10 13.18 9.09
CA PRO A 470 -15.32 13.88 10.37
C PRO A 470 -16.31 15.04 10.30
N GLN A 471 -16.87 15.31 9.12
CA GLN A 471 -17.89 16.34 8.89
C GLN A 471 -19.29 15.75 8.74
N THR A 472 -19.41 14.42 8.75
CA THR A 472 -20.65 13.71 8.43
C THR A 472 -21.00 12.75 9.56
N SER A 473 -22.00 13.14 10.35
CA SER A 473 -22.47 12.31 11.47
C SER A 473 -22.88 10.92 10.99
N ASP A 474 -22.23 9.89 11.53
CA ASP A 474 -22.48 8.50 11.19
C ASP A 474 -22.37 7.55 12.39
N SER A 475 -22.62 6.27 12.16
CA SER A 475 -22.47 5.22 13.17
C SER A 475 -21.58 4.07 12.68
N ILE A 476 -20.63 4.39 11.80
CA ILE A 476 -19.76 3.43 11.15
C ILE A 476 -18.65 3.00 12.09
N GLU A 477 -18.43 1.71 12.12
CA GLU A 477 -17.42 1.06 12.93
C GLU A 477 -16.69 0.05 12.04
N PRO A 478 -15.42 -0.28 12.35
CA PRO A 478 -14.68 -1.32 11.66
C PRO A 478 -15.45 -2.64 11.63
N VAL A 479 -15.57 -3.24 10.46
CA VAL A 479 -16.28 -4.50 10.32
C VAL A 479 -15.38 -5.65 10.74
N PHE A 480 -15.76 -6.31 11.82
CA PHE A 480 -15.09 -7.48 12.37
C PHE A 480 -16.02 -8.69 12.30
N ARG A 481 -15.72 -9.63 11.40
CA ARG A 481 -16.52 -10.83 11.19
C ARG A 481 -15.90 -11.99 11.94
N ILE A 482 -16.73 -12.78 12.62
CA ILE A 482 -16.30 -13.96 13.38
C ILE A 482 -17.14 -15.15 12.93
N THR A 483 -16.47 -16.20 12.47
CA THR A 483 -17.09 -17.43 11.98
C THR A 483 -16.55 -18.62 12.76
N PRO A 484 -17.35 -19.28 13.61
CA PRO A 484 -16.96 -20.53 14.24
C PRO A 484 -16.82 -21.65 13.21
N ASN A 485 -15.77 -22.45 13.35
CA ASN A 485 -15.43 -23.57 12.48
C ASN A 485 -15.52 -24.91 13.23
N ALA A 486 -15.28 -26.02 12.52
CA ALA A 486 -15.14 -27.33 13.16
C ALA A 486 -13.89 -27.38 14.07
N GLY A 487 -13.93 -28.22 15.10
CA GLY A 487 -12.77 -28.46 15.97
C GLY A 487 -12.42 -27.31 16.93
N ASN A 488 -13.40 -26.48 17.32
CA ASN A 488 -13.21 -25.28 18.17
C ASN A 488 -12.32 -24.18 17.57
N SER A 489 -12.09 -24.20 16.25
CA SER A 489 -11.42 -23.10 15.57
C SER A 489 -12.39 -21.97 15.20
N VAL A 490 -11.86 -20.77 14.99
CA VAL A 490 -12.61 -19.56 14.65
C VAL A 490 -11.87 -18.82 13.55
N SER A 491 -12.56 -18.55 12.44
CA SER A 491 -12.09 -17.62 11.41
C SER A 491 -12.55 -16.22 11.75
N LEU A 492 -11.63 -15.25 11.63
CA LEU A 492 -11.93 -13.83 11.79
C LEU A 492 -11.58 -13.10 10.50
N GLU A 493 -12.40 -12.13 10.11
CA GLU A 493 -12.11 -11.31 8.92
C GLU A 493 -12.28 -9.83 9.24
N ILE A 494 -11.32 -9.02 8.79
CA ILE A 494 -11.27 -7.57 9.00
C ILE A 494 -11.17 -6.89 7.65
N ASP A 495 -12.04 -5.93 7.37
CA ASP A 495 -11.88 -5.05 6.21
C ASP A 495 -10.84 -3.97 6.60
N THR A 496 -9.65 -4.01 6.01
CA THR A 496 -8.59 -3.04 6.33
C THR A 496 -8.81 -1.72 5.61
N LYS A 497 -8.15 -0.67 6.10
CA LYS A 497 -8.04 0.64 5.45
C LYS A 497 -6.58 0.92 5.12
N GLU A 498 -6.33 1.64 4.03
CA GLU A 498 -4.96 2.05 3.69
C GLU A 498 -4.40 2.92 4.82
N GLY A 499 -3.14 2.71 5.20
CA GLY A 499 -2.46 3.61 6.15
C GLY A 499 -2.79 3.36 7.61
N ARG A 500 -3.48 2.26 7.93
CA ARG A 500 -3.73 1.84 9.31
C ARG A 500 -3.01 0.52 9.57
N GLN A 501 -2.44 0.38 10.76
CA GLN A 501 -1.92 -0.89 11.23
C GLN A 501 -3.02 -1.62 11.99
N TYR A 502 -3.12 -2.93 11.74
CA TYR A 502 -4.10 -3.81 12.36
C TYR A 502 -3.38 -4.92 13.11
N ARG A 503 -3.82 -5.19 14.35
CA ARG A 503 -3.38 -6.37 15.09
C ARG A 503 -4.56 -7.02 15.77
N LEU A 504 -4.74 -8.31 15.52
CA LEU A 504 -5.70 -9.11 16.28
C LEU A 504 -5.16 -9.29 17.69
N MET A 505 -6.00 -9.05 18.68
CA MET A 505 -5.72 -9.30 20.09
C MET A 505 -6.75 -10.29 20.62
N TYR A 506 -6.35 -11.17 21.52
CA TYR A 506 -7.25 -12.12 22.18
C TYR A 506 -7.12 -12.06 23.71
N SER A 507 -8.16 -12.54 24.39
CA SER A 507 -8.21 -12.64 25.84
C SER A 507 -9.08 -13.82 26.26
N ASP A 508 -8.71 -14.46 27.37
CA ASP A 508 -9.47 -15.58 27.95
C ASP A 508 -10.30 -15.13 29.16
N ASP A 509 -10.05 -13.92 29.68
CA ASP A 509 -10.61 -13.39 30.92
C ASP A 509 -11.11 -11.94 30.83
N LEU A 510 -11.07 -11.33 29.64
CA LEU A 510 -11.37 -9.91 29.35
C LEU A 510 -10.44 -8.90 30.05
N ARG A 511 -9.43 -9.34 30.79
CA ARG A 511 -8.51 -8.48 31.55
C ARG A 511 -7.13 -8.47 30.94
N THR A 512 -6.62 -9.65 30.61
CA THR A 512 -5.31 -9.86 30.02
C THR A 512 -5.48 -10.03 28.53
N TRP A 513 -4.93 -9.10 27.76
CA TRP A 513 -4.99 -9.10 26.30
C TRP A 513 -3.61 -9.41 25.74
N LEU A 514 -3.55 -10.43 24.90
CA LEU A 514 -2.34 -10.90 24.25
C LEU A 514 -2.46 -10.72 22.73
N PRO A 515 -1.34 -10.47 22.02
CA PRO A 515 -1.35 -10.40 20.57
C PRO A 515 -1.75 -11.77 19.99
N GLY A 516 -2.75 -11.79 19.12
CA GLY A 516 -3.17 -12.97 18.36
C GLY A 516 -2.72 -12.97 16.90
N SER A 517 -2.03 -11.91 16.47
CA SER A 517 -1.39 -11.81 15.17
C SER A 517 -0.19 -10.85 15.21
N GLU A 518 0.59 -10.87 14.13
CA GLU A 518 1.47 -9.76 13.77
C GLU A 518 0.68 -8.48 13.48
N LYS A 519 1.38 -7.35 13.48
CA LYS A 519 0.84 -6.12 12.93
C LYS A 519 0.77 -6.24 11.42
N VAL A 520 -0.29 -5.71 10.84
CA VAL A 520 -0.50 -5.74 9.40
C VAL A 520 -0.84 -4.34 8.91
N LEU A 521 -0.11 -3.84 7.92
CA LEU A 521 -0.42 -2.58 7.28
C LEU A 521 -1.55 -2.79 6.27
N GLY A 522 -2.70 -2.17 6.52
CA GLY A 522 -3.88 -2.29 5.70
C GLY A 522 -3.72 -1.68 4.30
N GLN A 523 -4.40 -2.29 3.32
CA GLN A 523 -4.40 -1.86 1.92
C GLN A 523 -5.80 -1.97 1.30
N ARG A 524 -6.84 -1.59 2.05
CA ARG A 524 -8.26 -1.65 1.63
C ARG A 524 -8.70 -3.04 1.16
N THR A 525 -8.22 -4.07 1.85
CA THR A 525 -8.45 -5.48 1.51
C THR A 525 -8.94 -6.25 2.73
N ARG A 526 -9.63 -7.37 2.51
CA ARG A 526 -10.05 -8.23 3.61
C ARG A 526 -8.87 -9.05 4.14
N LEU A 527 -8.66 -8.99 5.45
CA LEU A 527 -7.67 -9.76 6.18
C LEU A 527 -8.31 -10.94 6.90
N PRO A 528 -7.98 -12.19 6.53
CA PRO A 528 -8.39 -13.37 7.28
C PRO A 528 -7.39 -13.67 8.42
N PHE A 529 -7.93 -14.06 9.57
CA PHE A 529 -7.19 -14.62 10.69
C PHE A 529 -7.85 -15.94 11.10
N LEU A 530 -7.05 -16.88 11.59
CA LEU A 530 -7.53 -18.15 12.12
C LEU A 530 -7.03 -18.29 13.56
N ASP A 531 -7.96 -18.40 14.52
CA ASP A 531 -7.66 -18.94 15.86
C ASP A 531 -8.07 -20.41 15.88
N ASP A 532 -7.12 -21.32 15.80
CA ASP A 532 -7.32 -22.76 15.92
C ASP A 532 -7.04 -23.28 17.34
N GLY A 533 -6.80 -22.38 18.30
CA GLY A 533 -6.45 -22.70 19.67
C GLY A 533 -5.01 -23.17 19.87
N ASN A 534 -4.18 -23.23 18.83
CA ASN A 534 -2.84 -23.85 18.91
C ASN A 534 -1.74 -22.92 19.40
N GLY A 535 -1.98 -21.63 19.58
CA GLY A 535 -0.94 -20.70 20.02
C GLY A 535 -0.71 -20.70 21.53
N LEU A 536 -0.03 -21.71 22.08
CA LEU A 536 0.59 -21.75 23.43
C LEU A 536 -0.21 -22.36 24.61
N ILE A 537 -1.40 -22.95 24.43
CA ILE A 537 -2.14 -23.57 25.55
C ILE A 537 -2.71 -24.95 25.20
N SER A 538 -2.36 -25.97 25.99
CA SER A 538 -2.74 -27.38 25.78
C SER A 538 -4.23 -27.70 25.95
N THR A 539 -5.03 -26.73 26.40
CA THR A 539 -6.48 -26.85 26.58
C THR A 539 -7.14 -25.53 26.18
N PRO A 540 -8.02 -25.52 25.16
CA PRO A 540 -8.75 -24.32 24.78
C PRO A 540 -9.55 -23.80 25.98
N PRO A 541 -9.52 -22.49 26.27
CA PRO A 541 -10.30 -21.90 27.35
C PRO A 541 -11.80 -22.07 27.05
N THR A 542 -12.62 -22.09 28.11
CA THR A 542 -14.08 -22.18 27.96
C THR A 542 -14.68 -20.95 27.27
N ASN A 543 -14.00 -19.80 27.36
CA ASN A 543 -14.35 -18.55 26.69
C ASN A 543 -13.11 -17.98 25.98
N ARG A 544 -13.29 -17.48 24.76
CA ARG A 544 -12.29 -16.71 24.01
C ARG A 544 -12.92 -15.40 23.56
N PHE A 545 -12.23 -14.29 23.80
CA PHE A 545 -12.63 -12.95 23.40
C PHE A 545 -11.59 -12.37 22.45
N TYR A 546 -12.06 -11.56 21.50
CA TYR A 546 -11.20 -10.92 20.50
C TYR A 546 -11.46 -9.42 20.49
N ARG A 547 -10.41 -8.66 20.18
CA ARG A 547 -10.53 -7.25 19.80
C ARG A 547 -9.51 -6.95 18.72
N LEU A 548 -9.77 -5.87 18.00
CA LEU A 548 -8.86 -5.33 17.01
C LEU A 548 -8.12 -4.14 17.60
N ASP A 549 -6.80 -4.16 17.51
CA ASP A 549 -5.95 -2.99 17.72
C ASP A 549 -5.76 -2.32 16.36
N ILE A 550 -6.15 -1.05 16.24
CA ILE A 550 -5.99 -0.22 15.04
C ILE A 550 -5.14 0.97 15.44
N SER A 551 -4.02 1.18 14.77
CA SER A 551 -3.12 2.30 15.07
C SER A 551 -2.60 2.99 13.81
N SER A 552 -2.15 4.23 13.99
CA SER A 552 -1.36 4.92 12.95
C SER A 552 -0.04 4.18 12.73
N PRO A 553 0.51 4.20 11.50
CA PRO A 553 1.81 3.63 11.20
C PRO A 553 3.02 4.43 11.67
N GLN A 554 2.82 5.68 12.11
CA GLN A 554 3.90 6.61 12.48
C GLN A 554 4.15 6.66 13.98
#